data_AF-A0A4Z2DK51-F1
#
_entry.id   AF-A0A4Z2DK51-F1
#
_cell.length_a   1.000
_cell.length_b   1.000
_cell.length_c   1.000
_cell.angle_alpha   90.00
_cell.angle_beta   90.00
_cell.angle_gamma   90.00
#
_symmetry.space_group_name_H-M   'P 1'
#
loop_
_entity.id
_entity.type
_entity.pdbx_description
1 polymer ?
#
loop_
_entity_poly.entity_id
_entity_poly.type
_entity_poly.pdbx_seq_one_letter_code
_entity_poly.pdbx_strand_id
1 'polypeptide(L)' 'MVNVHKGILVKCDPAMKQFLLHLAENLILGKNFVHTDLDDYHLFIDADILCKLQEK' A
#
# COMPACT_ATOMS: atom_id res chain seq x y z
N MET A 1 -19.11 2.86 -15.30
CA MET A 1 -18.11 1.78 -15.43
C MET A 1 -17.45 1.63 -14.07
N VAL A 2 -17.46 0.44 -13.47
CA VAL A 2 -16.91 0.18 -12.13
C VAL A 2 -15.63 -0.64 -12.26
N ASN A 3 -14.50 -0.11 -11.80
CA ASN A 3 -13.23 -0.83 -11.76
C ASN A 3 -13.14 -1.58 -10.44
N VAL A 4 -13.18 -2.91 -10.49
CA VAL A 4 -13.05 -3.77 -9.30
C VAL A 4 -11.63 -4.30 -9.28
N HIS A 5 -10.80 -3.74 -8.40
CA HIS A 5 -9.45 -4.25 -8.12
C HIS A 5 -9.47 -5.05 -6.83
N LYS A 6 -8.93 -6.28 -6.87
CA LYS A 6 -8.68 -7.08 -5.67
C LYS A 6 -7.43 -6.52 -5.01
N GLY A 7 -7.56 -6.03 -3.79
CA GLY A 7 -6.46 -5.48 -3.00
C GLY A 7 -6.80 -5.50 -1.51
N ILE A 8 -5.86 -5.05 -0.69
CA ILE A 8 -6.05 -4.90 0.74
C ILE A 8 -6.25 -3.41 1.04
N LEU A 9 -7.33 -3.10 1.75
CA LEU A 9 -7.48 -1.81 2.40
C LEU A 9 -6.68 -1.83 3.69
N VAL A 10 -5.63 -1.04 3.74
CA VAL A 10 -4.82 -0.85 4.94
C VAL A 10 -5.28 0.42 5.64
N LYS A 11 -5.69 0.27 6.90
CA LYS A 11 -5.99 1.40 7.78
C LYS A 11 -4.80 1.65 8.70
N CYS A 12 -4.09 2.75 8.53
CA CYS A 12 -2.89 3.09 9.29
C CYS A 12 -2.79 4.60 9.57
N ASP A 13 -1.96 5.01 10.52
CA ASP A 13 -1.68 6.42 10.79
C ASP A 13 -0.92 7.12 9.64
N PRO A 14 -1.03 8.46 9.50
CA PRO A 14 -0.37 9.22 8.43
C PRO A 14 1.15 9.06 8.41
N ALA A 15 1.78 8.81 9.58
CA ALA A 15 3.19 8.48 9.67
C ALA A 15 3.53 7.15 8.96
N MET A 16 2.66 6.16 9.08
CA MET A 16 2.80 4.85 8.43
C MET A 16 2.48 4.95 6.93
N LYS A 17 1.55 5.84 6.52
CA LYS A 17 1.30 6.17 5.11
C LYS A 17 2.56 6.71 4.45
N GLN A 18 3.23 7.69 5.08
CA GLN A 18 4.52 8.21 4.62
C GLN A 18 5.60 7.12 4.55
N PHE A 19 5.66 6.23 5.53
CA PHE A 19 6.58 5.09 5.51
C PHE A 19 6.30 4.14 4.34
N LEU A 20 5.05 3.79 4.09
CA LEU A 20 4.64 2.94 2.95
C LEU A 20 4.94 3.61 1.60
N LEU A 21 4.71 4.92 1.48
CA LEU A 21 5.08 5.71 0.31
C LEU A 21 6.60 5.68 0.08
N HIS A 22 7.39 5.92 1.12
CA HIS A 22 8.85 5.82 1.02
C HIS A 22 9.32 4.41 0.66
N LEU A 23 8.71 3.36 1.19
CA LEU A 23 9.03 1.98 0.83
C LEU A 23 8.66 1.66 -0.63
N ALA A 24 7.55 2.22 -1.11
CA ALA A 24 7.11 2.09 -2.49
C ALA A 24 8.07 2.82 -3.45
N GLU A 25 8.49 4.05 -3.11
CA GLU A 25 9.47 4.85 -3.87
C GLU A 25 10.85 4.22 -3.93
N ASN A 26 11.30 3.61 -2.83
CA ASN A 26 12.61 2.94 -2.80
C ASN A 26 12.58 1.57 -3.52
N LEU A 27 11.45 1.16 -4.11
CA LEU A 27 11.25 -0.16 -4.72
C LEU A 27 11.79 -1.30 -3.84
N ILE A 28 11.71 -1.17 -2.50
CA ILE A 28 12.27 -2.16 -1.57
C ILE A 28 11.62 -3.53 -1.80
N LEU A 29 10.40 -3.53 -2.34
CA LEU A 29 9.58 -4.69 -2.66
C LEU A 29 9.45 -4.95 -4.18
N GLY A 30 10.19 -4.19 -4.99
CA GLY A 30 10.31 -4.36 -6.44
C GLY A 30 9.19 -3.73 -7.28
N LYS A 31 8.17 -3.12 -6.68
CA LYS A 31 7.09 -2.41 -7.38
C LYS A 31 6.39 -1.38 -6.47
N ASN A 32 5.83 -0.34 -7.10
CA ASN A 32 4.92 0.59 -6.43
C ASN A 32 3.59 -0.14 -6.15
N PHE A 33 3.34 -0.44 -4.89
CA PHE A 33 2.19 -1.24 -4.47
C PHE A 33 0.99 -0.41 -4.02
N VAL A 34 1.17 0.91 -3.91
CA VAL A 34 0.11 1.87 -3.60
C VAL A 34 -0.72 2.08 -4.85
N HIS A 35 -1.97 1.64 -4.80
CA HIS A 35 -2.89 1.71 -5.94
C HIS A 35 -3.73 2.99 -5.89
N THR A 36 -4.32 3.27 -4.73
CA THR A 36 -5.17 4.45 -4.51
C THR A 36 -5.07 4.86 -3.07
N ASP A 37 -4.78 6.14 -2.82
CA ASP A 37 -5.00 6.70 -1.50
C ASP A 37 -6.46 7.16 -1.40
N LEU A 38 -7.17 6.62 -0.41
CA LEU A 38 -8.56 6.97 -0.16
C LEU A 38 -8.63 8.14 0.81
N ASP A 39 -7.78 8.12 1.83
CA ASP A 39 -7.66 9.16 2.86
C ASP A 39 -6.24 9.19 3.46
N ASP A 40 -6.01 10.06 4.44
CA ASP A 40 -4.80 10.05 5.28
C ASP A 40 -4.61 8.74 6.06
N TYR A 41 -5.72 8.07 6.42
CA TYR A 41 -5.71 6.85 7.20
C TYR A 41 -6.00 5.59 6.39
N HIS A 42 -6.44 5.71 5.14
CA HIS A 42 -6.85 4.59 4.32
C HIS A 42 -6.03 4.54 3.04
N LEU A 43 -5.25 3.47 2.90
CA LEU A 43 -4.43 3.21 1.73
C LEU A 43 -4.88 1.91 1.07
N PHE A 44 -5.15 1.95 -0.22
CA PHE A 44 -5.46 0.75 -1.00
C PHE A 44 -4.18 0.24 -1.64
N ILE A 45 -3.75 -0.95 -1.23
CA ILE A 45 -2.52 -1.57 -1.69
C ILE A 45 -2.75 -2.97 -2.25
N ASP A 46 -1.80 -3.44 -3.04
CA ASP A 46 -1.82 -4.81 -3.54
C ASP A 46 -1.52 -5.83 -2.43
N ALA A 47 -2.26 -6.94 -2.41
CA ALA A 47 -2.12 -7.98 -1.38
C ALA A 47 -0.75 -8.68 -1.44
N ASP A 48 -0.14 -8.73 -2.63
CA ASP A 48 1.15 -9.38 -2.87
C ASP A 48 2.29 -8.73 -2.06
N ILE A 49 2.20 -7.42 -1.81
CA ILE A 49 3.22 -6.71 -1.03
C ILE A 49 3.09 -6.93 0.47
N LEU A 50 1.88 -7.11 0.98
CA LEU A 50 1.62 -7.23 2.41
C LEU A 50 2.29 -8.49 2.95
N CYS A 51 2.27 -9.57 2.17
CA CYS A 51 3.01 -10.80 2.46
C CYS A 51 4.51 -10.52 2.59
N LYS A 52 5.10 -9.75 1.66
CA LYS A 52 6.53 -9.41 1.69
C LYS A 52 6.90 -8.42 2.79
N LEU A 53 5.97 -7.55 3.20
CA LEU A 53 6.15 -6.61 4.31
C LEU A 53 6.05 -7.33 5.66
N GLN A 54 5.22 -8.38 5.76
CA GLN A 54 5.04 -9.16 6.99
C GLN A 54 6.17 -10.19 7.21
N GLU A 55 6.82 -10.66 6.14
CA GLU A 55 7.95 -11.59 6.23
C GLU A 55 9.28 -10.95 6.70
N LYS A 56 9.35 -9.62 6.84
CA LYS A 56 10.58 -8.89 7.13
C LYS A 56 10.44 -7.98 8.35
#